data_AF-A0A7V9ZRS3-F1
#
_entry.id   AF-A0A7V9ZRS3-F1
#
_cell.length_a   1.000
_cell.length_b   1.000
_cell.length_c   1.000
_cell.angle_alpha   90.00
_cell.angle_beta   90.00
_cell.angle_gamma   90.00
#
_symmetry.space_group_name_H-M   'P 1'
#
loop_
_entity.id
_entity.type
_entity.pdbx_description
1 polymer ?
#
loop_
_entity_poly.entity_id
_entity_poly.type
_entity_poly.pdbx_seq_one_letter_code
_entity_poly.pdbx_strand_id
1 'polypeptide(L)'
;MRRSVIAFFLVATAILSAVNVRSYTLQFTDASNSIQVRWPTGTITIALSSSLSTPQQNIKTGSDVIGAVRRALDHWSKAANIRFQLVSSDVQSISAPGTRGDGVSLITVAHTAENAAPFNGVGVEMPGRARIFSTVGGSITEADIVLNPGQTFSTDGTAGTYDLEAIFTHEIGHLLGLEHSAVLGATMQPRQGKNGIYNLSSISQRNLSEDDLAGVRAIYGARLGAGVRGAIAGIINFSSGAPVFGANVWAEEVATGRVSASNITLANGSYRIEGLLPGNYRVFAQPLGGAIFSSEIASQRGAYVGLAINQQLSFSTEEVGTVTVAAGAIRPLNAQLSGSSPLLNPSFVGINGQLSTIAVPLAPIGTYRIFVAGEGISVSQLSKNGISTTS
;
A
#
# COMPACT_ATOMS: atom_id res chain seq x y z
N MET A 1 40.75 -54.64 25.07
CA MET A 1 40.07 -53.64 25.93
C MET A 1 40.21 -52.27 25.28
N ARG A 2 39.07 -51.65 24.90
CA ARG A 2 38.74 -50.20 24.84
C ARG A 2 39.77 -49.24 24.18
N ARG A 3 39.46 -48.33 23.25
CA ARG A 3 38.24 -47.82 22.61
C ARG A 3 38.73 -46.92 21.45
N SER A 4 38.07 -46.97 20.30
CA SER A 4 38.15 -45.99 19.22
C SER A 4 37.71 -44.60 19.71
N VAL A 5 38.15 -43.52 19.04
CA VAL A 5 37.32 -42.42 18.49
C VAL A 5 38.23 -41.43 17.76
N ILE A 6 37.97 -41.33 16.45
CA ILE A 6 38.41 -40.27 15.54
C ILE A 6 37.55 -39.04 15.84
N ALA A 7 38.17 -37.90 16.18
CA ALA A 7 37.46 -36.63 16.33
C ALA A 7 37.48 -35.87 14.99
N PHE A 8 36.44 -36.09 14.19
CA PHE A 8 35.91 -35.09 13.27
C PHE A 8 35.00 -34.12 14.06
N PHE A 9 34.83 -32.91 13.53
CA PHE A 9 33.68 -31.98 13.61
C PHE A 9 34.18 -30.53 13.79
N LEU A 10 34.24 -29.76 12.70
CA LEU A 10 33.17 -28.95 12.09
C LEU A 10 33.21 -27.52 12.63
N VAL A 11 34.05 -26.70 11.99
CA VAL A 11 33.96 -25.25 12.06
C VAL A 11 32.69 -24.86 11.31
N ALA A 12 31.59 -24.72 12.04
CA ALA A 12 30.36 -24.13 11.51
C ALA A 12 30.58 -22.62 11.39
N THR A 13 31.08 -22.18 10.24
CA THR A 13 30.94 -20.80 9.79
C THR A 13 29.45 -20.51 9.61
N ALA A 14 28.86 -19.83 10.60
CA ALA A 14 27.57 -19.17 10.45
C ALA A 14 27.73 -17.99 9.47
N ILE A 15 27.67 -18.29 8.18
CA ILE A 15 27.37 -17.28 7.17
C ILE A 15 25.89 -16.97 7.37
N LEU A 16 25.59 -15.95 8.17
CA LEU A 16 24.32 -15.24 8.04
C LEU A 16 24.30 -14.67 6.61
N SER A 17 23.68 -15.40 5.69
CA SER A 17 23.19 -14.82 4.46
C SER A 17 22.20 -13.74 4.85
N ALA A 18 22.66 -12.50 4.85
CA ALA A 18 21.81 -11.33 4.81
C ALA A 18 21.04 -11.39 3.47
N VAL A 19 19.94 -12.13 3.45
CA VAL A 19 18.99 -12.10 2.35
C VAL A 19 18.46 -10.68 2.32
N ASN A 20 18.80 -9.94 1.25
CA ASN A 20 18.32 -8.59 1.03
C ASN A 20 16.83 -8.64 0.66
N VAL A 21 15.94 -8.87 1.63
CA VAL A 21 14.50 -8.74 1.45
C VAL A 21 14.14 -7.29 1.76
N ARG A 22 13.67 -6.54 0.76
CA ARG A 22 13.33 -5.10 0.83
C ARG A 22 11.84 -4.90 1.13
N SER A 23 11.42 -3.79 1.73
CA SER A 23 10.03 -3.57 2.17
C SER A 23 9.12 -2.91 1.14
N TYR A 24 7.95 -3.51 1.00
CA TYR A 24 6.59 -3.05 0.71
C TYR A 24 5.80 -4.39 0.64
N THR A 25 4.49 -4.41 0.40
CA THR A 25 3.92 -5.59 -0.27
C THR A 25 4.49 -5.62 -1.70
N LEU A 26 5.81 -5.77 -1.87
CA LEU A 26 6.42 -6.00 -3.17
C LEU A 26 5.80 -7.30 -3.66
N GLN A 27 5.49 -7.36 -4.94
CA GLN A 27 5.10 -8.61 -5.58
C GLN A 27 6.29 -9.58 -5.56
N PHE A 28 6.60 -10.15 -4.39
CA PHE A 28 7.52 -11.26 -4.24
C PHE A 28 6.89 -12.40 -4.99
N THR A 29 7.41 -12.85 -6.13
CA THR A 29 6.75 -13.92 -6.89
C THR A 29 6.82 -15.28 -6.18
N ASP A 30 7.65 -15.43 -5.13
CA ASP A 30 7.69 -16.63 -4.32
C ASP A 30 8.16 -16.36 -2.86
N ALA A 31 7.84 -17.28 -1.94
CA ALA A 31 8.16 -17.17 -0.50
C ALA A 31 9.63 -17.51 -0.14
N SER A 32 10.41 -17.97 -1.11
CA SER A 32 11.81 -18.43 -0.99
C SER A 32 12.85 -17.51 -1.67
N ASN A 33 12.43 -16.66 -2.62
CA ASN A 33 13.21 -15.68 -3.37
C ASN A 33 12.35 -14.42 -3.57
N SER A 34 12.84 -13.31 -3.03
CA SER A 34 12.19 -12.01 -3.16
C SER A 34 12.40 -11.42 -4.57
N ILE A 35 11.53 -11.75 -5.53
CA ILE A 35 11.50 -11.07 -6.82
C ILE A 35 10.78 -9.72 -6.63
N GLN A 36 11.46 -8.62 -6.96
CA GLN A 36 10.90 -7.27 -6.86
C GLN A 36 10.40 -6.85 -8.24
N VAL A 37 9.11 -6.54 -8.36
CA VAL A 37 8.56 -5.99 -9.59
C VAL A 37 8.90 -4.51 -9.69
N ARG A 38 9.69 -4.14 -10.71
CA ARG A 38 10.18 -2.77 -10.91
C ARG A 38 10.63 -2.51 -12.33
N TRP A 39 10.69 -1.24 -12.71
CA TRP A 39 11.35 -0.85 -13.95
C TRP A 39 12.86 -1.15 -13.90
N PRO A 40 13.45 -1.63 -15.01
CA PRO A 40 14.88 -1.94 -15.05
C PRO A 40 15.76 -0.69 -14.95
N THR A 41 15.26 0.47 -15.34
CA THR A 41 15.95 1.76 -15.25
C THR A 41 15.12 2.79 -14.51
N GLY A 42 15.77 3.83 -13.97
CA GLY A 42 15.09 4.94 -13.30
C GLY A 42 14.43 5.95 -14.26
N THR A 43 14.66 5.85 -15.58
CA THR A 43 13.97 6.67 -16.57
C THR A 43 12.87 5.84 -17.22
N ILE A 44 11.62 6.27 -17.02
CA ILE A 44 10.44 5.53 -17.44
C ILE A 44 9.71 6.36 -18.49
N THR A 45 9.57 5.81 -19.71
CA THR A 45 8.84 6.48 -20.78
C THR A 45 7.36 6.17 -20.68
N ILE A 46 6.53 7.20 -20.62
CA ILE A 46 5.07 7.07 -20.52
C ILE A 46 4.42 7.81 -21.70
N ALA A 47 3.55 7.11 -22.40
CA ALA A 47 2.73 7.65 -23.46
C ALA A 47 1.45 8.26 -22.88
N LEU A 48 1.21 9.53 -23.20
CA LEU A 48 -0.03 10.22 -22.90
C LEU A 48 -0.97 10.08 -24.10
N SER A 49 -2.06 9.35 -23.92
CA SER A 49 -3.11 9.21 -24.93
C SER A 49 -3.70 10.58 -25.29
N SER A 50 -4.04 10.77 -26.57
CA SER A 50 -4.75 11.97 -27.02
C SER A 50 -6.11 12.16 -26.34
N SER A 51 -6.71 11.10 -25.77
CA SER A 51 -7.92 11.23 -24.91
C SER A 51 -7.74 12.17 -23.72
N LEU A 52 -6.52 12.33 -23.20
CA LEU A 52 -6.24 13.23 -22.07
C LEU A 52 -6.40 14.70 -22.45
N SER A 53 -6.32 15.02 -23.75
CA SER A 53 -6.47 16.38 -24.29
C SER A 53 -7.85 16.65 -24.89
N THR A 54 -8.72 15.65 -24.96
CA THR A 54 -10.07 15.78 -25.52
C THR A 54 -11.14 15.65 -24.43
N PRO A 55 -12.23 16.43 -24.49
CA PRO A 55 -13.31 16.33 -23.52
C PRO A 55 -13.89 14.91 -23.44
N GLN A 56 -13.94 14.35 -22.24
CA GLN A 56 -14.59 13.06 -21.96
C GLN A 56 -15.92 13.31 -21.23
N GLN A 57 -16.95 12.53 -21.54
CA GLN A 57 -18.30 12.74 -20.98
C GLN A 57 -18.37 12.60 -19.46
N ASN A 58 -17.51 11.76 -18.88
CA ASN A 58 -17.47 11.46 -17.46
C ASN A 58 -16.48 12.34 -16.67
N ILE A 59 -15.77 13.25 -17.35
CA ILE A 59 -14.85 14.21 -16.71
C ILE A 59 -15.52 15.58 -16.73
N LYS A 60 -15.67 16.20 -15.56
CA LYS A 60 -16.28 17.52 -15.43
C LYS A 60 -15.57 18.55 -16.32
N THR A 61 -16.34 19.31 -17.09
CA THR A 61 -15.85 20.43 -17.91
C THR A 61 -14.99 21.39 -17.08
N GLY A 62 -13.83 21.75 -17.63
CA GLY A 62 -12.84 22.61 -16.97
C GLY A 62 -11.82 21.87 -16.12
N SER A 63 -11.88 20.53 -16.02
CA SER A 63 -10.87 19.74 -15.33
C SER A 63 -9.55 19.70 -16.10
N ASP A 64 -8.43 19.87 -15.39
CA ASP A 64 -7.07 19.83 -15.94
C ASP A 64 -6.51 18.39 -15.87
N VAL A 65 -6.93 17.55 -16.82
CA VAL A 65 -6.58 16.11 -16.85
C VAL A 65 -5.07 15.90 -17.04
N ILE A 66 -4.46 16.56 -18.03
CA ILE A 66 -3.02 16.43 -18.30
C ILE A 66 -2.19 16.97 -17.14
N GLY A 67 -2.57 18.11 -16.56
CA GLY A 67 -1.87 18.63 -15.40
C GLY A 67 -2.03 17.73 -14.17
N ALA A 68 -3.18 17.09 -13.97
CA ALA A 68 -3.36 16.08 -12.91
C ALA A 68 -2.39 14.89 -13.09
N VAL A 69 -2.28 14.34 -14.30
CA VAL A 69 -1.28 13.29 -14.60
C VAL A 69 0.14 13.77 -14.32
N ARG A 70 0.51 14.96 -14.79
CA ARG A 70 1.86 15.52 -14.59
C ARG A 70 2.19 15.73 -13.12
N ARG A 71 1.25 16.24 -12.32
CA ARG A 71 1.45 16.43 -10.87
C ARG A 71 1.59 15.08 -10.15
N ALA A 72 0.74 14.10 -10.49
CA ALA A 72 0.83 12.74 -9.97
C ALA A 72 2.20 12.09 -10.23
N LEU A 73 2.71 12.18 -11.47
CA LEU A 73 4.05 11.70 -11.84
C LEU A 73 5.17 12.46 -11.10
N ASP A 74 4.99 13.76 -10.89
CA ASP A 74 5.95 14.61 -10.18
C ASP A 74 6.04 14.27 -8.68
N HIS A 75 4.92 13.93 -8.02
CA HIS A 75 4.91 13.45 -6.63
C HIS A 75 5.86 12.27 -6.44
N TRP A 76 5.74 11.25 -7.29
CA TRP A 76 6.60 10.07 -7.26
C TRP A 76 8.04 10.36 -7.67
N SER A 77 8.22 11.19 -8.71
CA SER A 77 9.56 11.62 -9.12
C SER A 77 10.29 12.31 -7.99
N LYS A 78 9.64 13.21 -7.24
CA LYS A 78 10.20 13.89 -6.07
C LYS A 78 10.54 12.93 -4.93
N ALA A 79 9.78 11.86 -4.77
CA ALA A 79 9.97 10.89 -3.70
C ALA A 79 11.20 9.98 -3.86
N ALA A 80 11.51 9.56 -5.08
CA ALA A 80 12.50 8.50 -5.35
C ALA A 80 13.46 8.82 -6.53
N ASN A 81 14.45 7.95 -6.77
CA ASN A 81 15.37 8.08 -7.91
C ASN A 81 14.73 7.59 -9.23
N ILE A 82 13.62 8.20 -9.59
CA ILE A 82 12.93 7.95 -10.86
C ILE A 82 12.68 9.27 -11.60
N ARG A 83 12.51 9.16 -12.91
CA ARG A 83 12.16 10.23 -13.82
C ARG A 83 11.21 9.69 -14.88
N PHE A 84 10.14 10.43 -15.14
CA PHE A 84 9.25 10.13 -16.25
C PHE A 84 9.63 10.94 -17.49
N GLN A 85 9.71 10.26 -18.63
CA GLN A 85 9.81 10.88 -19.95
C GLN A 85 8.45 10.76 -20.64
N LEU A 86 7.81 11.89 -20.90
CA LEU A 86 6.46 11.91 -21.48
C LEU A 86 6.53 12.03 -23.00
N VAL A 87 5.77 11.18 -23.68
CA VAL A 87 5.55 11.24 -25.13
C VAL A 87 4.06 11.30 -25.40
N SER A 88 3.65 11.97 -26.48
CA SER A 88 2.26 11.93 -26.95
C SER A 88 2.00 10.65 -27.74
N SER A 89 0.78 10.14 -27.68
CA SER A 89 0.36 8.95 -28.44
C SER A 89 -1.08 9.07 -28.90
N ASP A 90 -1.37 8.58 -30.11
CA ASP A 90 -2.73 8.44 -30.64
C ASP A 90 -3.43 7.16 -30.16
N VAL A 91 -2.70 6.27 -29.47
CA VAL A 91 -3.27 5.07 -28.86
C VAL A 91 -4.28 5.47 -27.79
N GLN A 92 -5.46 4.84 -27.84
CA GLN A 92 -6.59 5.12 -26.95
C GLN A 92 -6.83 3.99 -25.94
N SER A 93 -6.55 2.76 -26.32
CA SER A 93 -6.87 1.56 -25.53
C SER A 93 -5.63 1.02 -24.83
N ILE A 94 -5.82 0.50 -23.62
CA ILE A 94 -4.81 -0.30 -22.93
C ILE A 94 -4.53 -1.60 -23.70
N SER A 95 -3.32 -2.14 -23.54
CA SER A 95 -2.93 -3.45 -24.07
C SER A 95 -3.84 -4.55 -23.56
N ALA A 96 -4.15 -5.55 -24.40
CA ALA A 96 -4.97 -6.71 -24.05
C ALA A 96 -4.36 -7.51 -22.87
N PRO A 97 -5.18 -8.25 -22.08
CA PRO A 97 -4.65 -9.04 -20.97
C PRO A 97 -3.77 -10.17 -21.53
N GLY A 98 -2.62 -10.41 -20.91
CA GLY A 98 -1.67 -11.40 -21.40
C GLY A 98 -0.33 -11.34 -20.70
N THR A 99 0.66 -12.05 -21.25
CA THR A 99 2.04 -12.06 -20.73
C THR A 99 2.91 -10.94 -21.29
N ARG A 100 2.43 -10.22 -22.32
CA ARG A 100 3.12 -9.11 -22.98
C ARG A 100 2.09 -8.12 -23.49
N GLY A 101 2.40 -6.83 -23.39
CA GLY A 101 1.60 -5.78 -23.99
C GLY A 101 2.10 -5.38 -25.39
N ASP A 102 1.62 -4.24 -25.89
CA ASP A 102 1.83 -3.75 -27.25
C ASP A 102 3.14 -2.96 -27.45
N GLY A 103 3.91 -2.75 -26.39
CA GLY A 103 5.14 -1.96 -26.35
C GLY A 103 4.95 -0.50 -25.93
N VAL A 104 3.73 -0.08 -25.60
CA VAL A 104 3.40 1.30 -25.20
C VAL A 104 2.95 1.30 -23.75
N SER A 105 3.65 2.02 -22.87
CA SER A 105 3.16 2.25 -21.51
C SER A 105 2.24 3.45 -21.49
N LEU A 106 0.92 3.21 -21.53
CA LEU A 106 -0.08 4.22 -21.84
C LEU A 106 -0.79 4.76 -20.59
N ILE A 107 -1.06 6.06 -20.53
CA ILE A 107 -2.10 6.63 -19.66
C ILE A 107 -3.26 7.10 -20.55
N THR A 108 -4.45 6.59 -20.29
CA THR A 108 -5.65 6.88 -21.09
C THR A 108 -6.90 7.11 -20.23
N VAL A 109 -7.79 7.96 -20.76
CA VAL A 109 -9.15 8.19 -20.23
C VAL A 109 -10.20 7.93 -21.32
N ALA A 110 -9.80 7.27 -22.41
CA ALA A 110 -10.67 7.04 -23.56
C ALA A 110 -11.79 6.05 -23.26
N HIS A 111 -12.97 6.29 -23.82
CA HIS A 111 -14.14 5.41 -23.69
C HIS A 111 -14.11 4.35 -24.81
N THR A 112 -13.30 3.32 -24.64
CA THR A 112 -13.22 2.17 -25.56
C THR A 112 -13.71 0.89 -24.89
N ALA A 113 -14.02 -0.14 -25.68
CA ALA A 113 -14.45 -1.43 -25.15
C ALA A 113 -13.33 -2.09 -24.32
N GLU A 114 -12.08 -1.96 -24.75
CA GLU A 114 -10.91 -2.48 -24.03
C GLU A 114 -10.70 -1.77 -22.70
N ASN A 115 -10.97 -0.46 -22.64
CA ASN A 115 -10.85 0.34 -21.43
C ASN A 115 -12.01 0.13 -20.45
N ALA A 116 -13.20 -0.23 -20.93
CA ALA A 116 -14.34 -0.56 -20.09
C ALA A 116 -14.28 -2.00 -19.54
N ALA A 117 -13.69 -2.94 -20.28
CA ALA A 117 -13.66 -4.36 -19.92
C ALA A 117 -13.13 -4.67 -18.50
N PRO A 118 -12.10 -3.97 -17.96
CA PRO A 118 -11.61 -4.17 -16.60
C PRO A 118 -12.62 -3.88 -15.49
N PHE A 119 -13.65 -3.08 -15.77
CA PHE A 119 -14.55 -2.49 -14.78
C PHE A 119 -15.95 -3.14 -14.76
N ASN A 120 -16.10 -4.31 -15.39
CA ASN A 120 -17.34 -5.07 -15.33
C ASN A 120 -17.47 -5.87 -14.01
N GLY A 121 -18.70 -6.20 -13.62
CA GLY A 121 -18.97 -7.03 -12.44
C GLY A 121 -18.52 -6.36 -11.14
N VAL A 122 -17.61 -7.00 -10.40
CA VAL A 122 -17.09 -6.47 -9.12
C VAL A 122 -16.21 -5.23 -9.28
N GLY A 123 -15.77 -4.89 -10.51
CA GLY A 123 -14.92 -3.74 -10.80
C GLY A 123 -15.67 -2.42 -11.06
N VAL A 124 -17.01 -2.42 -11.01
CA VAL A 124 -17.82 -1.25 -11.41
C VAL A 124 -17.49 -0.02 -10.59
N GLU A 125 -17.19 -0.17 -9.30
CA GLU A 125 -16.88 0.94 -8.40
C GLU A 125 -15.41 1.36 -8.40
N MET A 126 -14.52 0.61 -9.05
CA MET A 126 -13.09 0.95 -9.13
C MET A 126 -12.90 2.20 -10.00
N PRO A 127 -12.23 3.26 -9.52
CA PRO A 127 -12.07 4.50 -10.29
C PRO A 127 -10.99 4.39 -11.37
N GLY A 128 -10.01 3.51 -11.20
CA GLY A 128 -8.90 3.36 -12.11
C GLY A 128 -8.33 1.95 -12.06
N ARG A 129 -7.41 1.67 -12.98
CA ARG A 129 -6.64 0.44 -12.97
C ARG A 129 -5.31 0.62 -13.68
N ALA A 130 -4.25 0.17 -13.03
CA ALA A 130 -2.98 -0.12 -13.65
C ALA A 130 -2.89 -1.58 -14.14
N ARG A 131 -2.33 -1.79 -15.33
CA ARG A 131 -2.00 -3.10 -15.89
C ARG A 131 -0.49 -3.19 -16.08
N ILE A 132 0.14 -4.11 -15.37
CA ILE A 132 1.60 -4.27 -15.38
C ILE A 132 1.97 -5.53 -16.15
N PHE A 133 2.90 -5.39 -17.09
CA PHE A 133 3.55 -6.49 -17.77
C PHE A 133 4.99 -6.58 -17.31
N SER A 134 5.40 -7.75 -16.81
CA SER A 134 6.76 -7.96 -16.30
C SER A 134 7.32 -9.31 -16.72
N THR A 135 8.65 -9.40 -16.76
CA THR A 135 9.35 -10.67 -16.92
C THR A 135 9.17 -11.54 -15.66
N VAL A 136 9.50 -12.83 -15.77
CA VAL A 136 9.54 -13.75 -14.60
C VAL A 136 10.45 -13.21 -13.50
N GLY A 137 11.53 -12.51 -13.85
CA GLY A 137 12.45 -11.87 -12.90
C GLY A 137 11.97 -10.52 -12.33
N GLY A 138 10.72 -10.13 -12.57
CA GLY A 138 10.12 -8.90 -12.04
C GLY A 138 10.50 -7.61 -12.77
N SER A 139 11.20 -7.67 -13.90
CA SER A 139 11.45 -6.46 -14.68
C SER A 139 10.18 -6.03 -15.42
N ILE A 140 9.64 -4.87 -15.08
CA ILE A 140 8.50 -4.27 -15.79
C ILE A 140 8.96 -3.94 -17.21
N THR A 141 8.20 -4.43 -18.19
CA THR A 141 8.43 -4.16 -19.61
C THR A 141 7.45 -3.13 -20.16
N GLU A 142 6.26 -3.06 -19.57
CA GLU A 142 5.19 -2.16 -19.99
C GLU A 142 4.19 -1.97 -18.84
N ALA A 143 3.57 -0.79 -18.74
CA ALA A 143 2.47 -0.55 -17.85
C ALA A 143 1.43 0.40 -18.45
N ASP A 144 0.15 0.04 -18.36
CA ASP A 144 -0.96 0.89 -18.75
C ASP A 144 -1.75 1.37 -17.56
N ILE A 145 -2.28 2.59 -17.62
CA ILE A 145 -3.24 3.14 -16.67
C ILE A 145 -4.48 3.58 -17.43
N VAL A 146 -5.63 3.11 -16.97
CA VAL A 146 -6.94 3.50 -17.47
C VAL A 146 -7.83 3.97 -16.33
N LEU A 147 -8.59 5.05 -16.57
CA LEU A 147 -9.68 5.44 -15.68
C LEU A 147 -10.99 4.80 -16.10
N ASN A 148 -11.82 4.43 -15.13
CA ASN A 148 -13.09 3.77 -15.38
C ASN A 148 -14.07 4.70 -16.13
N PRO A 149 -14.46 4.37 -17.37
CA PRO A 149 -15.39 5.21 -18.14
C PRO A 149 -16.77 5.37 -17.49
N GLY A 150 -17.17 4.42 -16.63
CA GLY A 150 -18.44 4.42 -15.90
C GLY A 150 -18.45 5.27 -14.62
N GLN A 151 -17.31 5.81 -14.20
CA GLN A 151 -17.19 6.68 -13.01
C GLN A 151 -16.99 8.13 -13.42
N THR A 152 -17.38 9.07 -12.55
CA THR A 152 -17.25 10.52 -12.81
C THR A 152 -16.03 11.11 -12.11
N PHE A 153 -15.39 12.08 -12.74
CA PHE A 153 -14.14 12.66 -12.27
C PHE A 153 -14.09 14.20 -12.33
N SER A 154 -13.29 14.80 -11.47
CA SER A 154 -12.96 16.23 -11.52
C SER A 154 -11.55 16.51 -10.97
N THR A 155 -11.05 17.73 -11.16
CA THR A 155 -9.82 18.23 -10.52
C THR A 155 -10.07 19.30 -9.45
N ASP A 156 -11.33 19.70 -9.24
CA ASP A 156 -11.70 20.86 -8.41
C ASP A 156 -12.47 20.48 -7.13
N GLY A 157 -12.56 19.18 -6.83
CA GLY A 157 -13.26 18.71 -5.64
C GLY A 157 -14.78 18.69 -5.78
N THR A 158 -15.33 18.72 -7.00
CA THR A 158 -16.78 18.68 -7.22
C THR A 158 -17.42 17.45 -6.58
N ALA A 159 -18.46 17.67 -5.77
CA ALA A 159 -19.17 16.60 -5.07
C ALA A 159 -19.68 15.50 -6.01
N GLY A 160 -19.57 14.25 -5.58
CA GLY A 160 -20.00 13.07 -6.33
C GLY A 160 -19.01 12.59 -7.41
N THR A 161 -17.83 13.21 -7.52
CA THR A 161 -16.78 12.81 -8.47
C THR A 161 -15.55 12.25 -7.74
N TYR A 162 -14.79 11.37 -8.38
CA TYR A 162 -13.43 11.05 -7.95
C TYR A 162 -12.46 12.17 -8.34
N ASP A 163 -11.41 12.34 -7.55
CA ASP A 163 -10.37 13.33 -7.84
C ASP A 163 -9.31 12.77 -8.80
N LEU A 164 -9.16 13.38 -9.98
CA LEU A 164 -8.27 12.88 -11.03
C LEU A 164 -6.81 12.73 -10.56
N GLU A 165 -6.28 13.73 -9.86
CA GLU A 165 -4.89 13.70 -9.41
C GLU A 165 -4.68 12.61 -8.36
N ALA A 166 -5.60 12.46 -7.41
CA ALA A 166 -5.54 11.38 -6.43
C ALA A 166 -5.56 9.98 -7.08
N ILE A 167 -6.48 9.74 -8.03
CA ILE A 167 -6.56 8.45 -8.71
C ILE A 167 -5.30 8.20 -9.55
N PHE A 168 -4.83 9.18 -10.34
CA PHE A 168 -3.58 8.99 -11.08
C PHE A 168 -2.39 8.74 -10.14
N THR A 169 -2.33 9.42 -8.98
CA THR A 169 -1.23 9.20 -8.02
C THR A 169 -1.24 7.76 -7.51
N HIS A 170 -2.42 7.21 -7.21
CA HIS A 170 -2.59 5.80 -6.84
C HIS A 170 -2.16 4.84 -7.95
N GLU A 171 -2.71 4.98 -9.16
CA GLU A 171 -2.42 4.07 -10.27
C GLU A 171 -0.94 4.14 -10.71
N ILE A 172 -0.30 5.31 -10.59
CA ILE A 172 1.14 5.45 -10.86
C ILE A 172 1.97 4.71 -9.80
N GLY A 173 1.50 4.58 -8.56
CA GLY A 173 2.17 3.73 -7.58
C GLY A 173 2.21 2.27 -8.04
N HIS A 174 1.11 1.75 -8.58
CA HIS A 174 1.09 0.44 -9.23
C HIS A 174 2.01 0.34 -10.45
N LEU A 175 2.02 1.38 -11.30
CA LEU A 175 2.97 1.48 -12.41
C LEU A 175 4.43 1.36 -11.96
N LEU A 176 4.74 1.81 -10.75
CA LEU A 176 6.07 1.74 -10.16
C LEU A 176 6.35 0.40 -9.45
N GLY A 177 5.38 -0.50 -9.36
CA GLY A 177 5.52 -1.82 -8.73
C GLY A 177 5.12 -1.85 -7.25
N LEU A 178 4.41 -0.81 -6.76
CA LEU A 178 3.74 -0.87 -5.46
C LEU A 178 2.41 -1.62 -5.63
N GLU A 179 2.08 -2.50 -4.71
CA GLU A 179 0.72 -3.04 -4.49
C GLU A 179 -0.12 -2.09 -3.63
N HIS A 180 -1.17 -2.58 -2.97
CA HIS A 180 -1.94 -1.81 -2.01
C HIS A 180 -1.30 -1.77 -0.61
N SER A 181 -1.56 -0.68 0.10
CA SER A 181 -1.22 -0.47 1.51
C SER A 181 -2.42 -0.73 2.42
N ALA A 182 -2.15 -1.33 3.58
CA ALA A 182 -3.13 -1.46 4.66
C ALA A 182 -3.22 -0.20 5.55
N VAL A 183 -2.39 0.82 5.29
CA VAL A 183 -2.46 2.12 5.98
C VAL A 183 -3.60 2.94 5.35
N LEU A 184 -4.65 3.19 6.12
CA LEU A 184 -5.87 3.85 5.62
C LEU A 184 -5.65 5.25 5.04
N GLY A 185 -4.61 5.95 5.51
CA GLY A 185 -4.25 7.29 5.03
C GLY A 185 -3.25 7.31 3.87
N ALA A 186 -2.82 6.14 3.37
CA ALA A 186 -1.88 6.04 2.27
C ALA A 186 -2.56 6.31 0.93
N THR A 187 -1.81 6.90 -0.01
CA THR A 187 -2.24 6.99 -1.41
C THR A 187 -2.49 5.59 -1.96
N MET A 188 -1.66 4.60 -1.61
CA MET A 188 -1.81 3.22 -2.06
C MET A 188 -2.89 2.40 -1.32
N GLN A 189 -3.75 3.00 -0.49
CA GLN A 189 -4.85 2.21 0.08
C GLN A 189 -5.82 1.73 -1.03
N PRO A 190 -6.48 0.58 -0.87
CA PRO A 190 -7.30 -0.02 -1.95
C PRO A 190 -8.62 0.70 -2.25
N ARG A 191 -9.14 1.52 -1.33
CA ARG A 191 -10.48 2.12 -1.42
C ARG A 191 -10.43 3.63 -1.50
N GLN A 192 -10.80 4.20 -2.64
CA GLN A 192 -10.80 5.65 -2.86
C GLN A 192 -12.18 6.27 -2.60
N GLY A 193 -12.19 7.49 -2.06
CA GLY A 193 -13.42 8.25 -1.78
C GLY A 193 -13.79 9.23 -2.90
N LYS A 194 -15.09 9.42 -3.10
CA LYS A 194 -15.61 10.53 -3.92
C LYS A 194 -15.55 11.85 -3.14
N ASN A 195 -15.38 12.94 -3.85
CA ASN A 195 -15.51 14.30 -3.33
C ASN A 195 -16.91 14.56 -2.78
N GLY A 196 -17.00 15.39 -1.75
CA GLY A 196 -18.25 15.82 -1.14
C GLY A 196 -18.81 14.86 -0.08
N ILE A 197 -18.22 13.68 0.12
CA ILE A 197 -18.52 12.85 1.30
C ILE A 197 -18.07 13.62 2.54
N TYR A 198 -18.88 13.65 3.61
CA TYR A 198 -18.67 14.49 4.79
C TYR A 198 -18.66 16.01 4.55
N ASN A 199 -19.10 16.48 3.37
CA ASN A 199 -18.87 17.85 2.89
C ASN A 199 -17.38 18.20 2.79
N LEU A 200 -16.53 17.21 2.54
CA LEU A 200 -15.08 17.36 2.40
C LEU A 200 -14.65 16.97 0.98
N SER A 201 -13.61 17.63 0.49
CA SER A 201 -12.92 17.22 -0.73
C SER A 201 -12.03 16.01 -0.44
N SER A 202 -12.12 14.97 -1.27
CA SER A 202 -11.32 13.75 -1.17
C SER A 202 -10.01 13.92 -1.96
N ILE A 203 -9.21 14.90 -1.54
CA ILE A 203 -7.96 15.29 -2.22
C ILE A 203 -6.70 14.94 -1.43
N SER A 204 -6.85 14.39 -0.22
CA SER A 204 -5.71 14.04 0.64
C SER A 204 -4.75 13.07 -0.05
N GLN A 205 -5.29 12.11 -0.80
CA GLN A 205 -4.55 11.08 -1.55
C GLN A 205 -3.73 11.62 -2.73
N ARG A 206 -3.82 12.92 -3.05
CA ARG A 206 -2.84 13.58 -3.94
C ARG A 206 -1.44 13.60 -3.30
N ASN A 207 -1.34 13.57 -1.97
CA ASN A 207 -0.08 13.59 -1.25
C ASN A 207 0.29 12.18 -0.79
N LEU A 208 1.54 11.80 -1.06
CA LEU A 208 2.11 10.54 -0.60
C LEU A 208 2.24 10.55 0.93
N SER A 209 1.77 9.48 1.57
CA SER A 209 2.03 9.22 3.00
C SER A 209 3.48 8.75 3.22
N GLU A 210 3.93 8.71 4.48
CA GLU A 210 5.26 8.15 4.79
C GLU A 210 5.37 6.67 4.39
N ASP A 211 4.27 5.92 4.43
CA ASP A 211 4.22 4.53 3.96
C ASP A 211 4.46 4.43 2.45
N ASP A 212 3.79 5.29 1.66
CA ASP A 212 3.99 5.36 0.20
C ASP A 212 5.44 5.75 -0.14
N LEU A 213 5.99 6.73 0.59
CA LEU A 213 7.37 7.18 0.46
C LEU A 213 8.37 6.07 0.81
N ALA A 214 8.14 5.32 1.89
CA ALA A 214 8.97 4.20 2.27
C ALA A 214 8.96 3.10 1.19
N GLY A 215 7.78 2.77 0.67
CA GLY A 215 7.60 1.77 -0.38
C GLY A 215 8.37 2.11 -1.67
N VAL A 216 8.12 3.29 -2.26
CA VAL A 216 8.77 3.65 -3.53
C VAL A 216 10.29 3.79 -3.39
N ARG A 217 10.77 4.25 -2.23
CA ARG A 217 12.21 4.37 -1.95
C ARG A 217 12.87 3.03 -1.70
N ALA A 218 12.15 2.01 -1.25
CA ALA A 218 12.68 0.65 -1.17
C ALA A 218 12.90 0.02 -2.56
N ILE A 219 12.09 0.42 -3.56
CA ILE A 219 12.23 -0.04 -4.95
C ILE A 219 13.33 0.71 -5.70
N TYR A 220 13.28 2.04 -5.66
CA TYR A 220 14.10 2.90 -6.52
C TYR A 220 15.19 3.67 -5.78
N GLY A 221 15.24 3.57 -4.44
CA GLY A 221 16.12 4.40 -3.62
C GLY A 221 15.56 5.80 -3.40
N ALA A 222 15.95 6.41 -2.29
CA ALA A 222 15.63 7.80 -1.99
C ALA A 222 16.55 8.76 -2.77
N ARG A 223 16.05 9.97 -3.04
CA ARG A 223 16.87 11.05 -3.59
C ARG A 223 18.03 11.40 -2.66
N LEU A 224 19.13 11.86 -3.24
CA LEU A 224 20.27 12.39 -2.49
C LEU A 224 19.79 13.47 -1.50
N GLY A 225 20.27 13.39 -0.26
CA GLY A 225 19.88 14.31 0.82
C GLY A 225 18.62 13.91 1.60
N ALA A 226 17.92 12.82 1.24
CA ALA A 226 16.73 12.35 1.98
C ALA A 226 17.00 11.72 3.36
N GLY A 227 18.26 11.76 3.82
CA GLY A 227 18.72 11.12 5.06
C GLY A 227 18.91 9.61 4.93
N VAL A 228 19.79 9.06 5.76
CA VAL A 228 19.98 7.61 5.86
C VAL A 228 18.86 7.04 6.73
N ARG A 229 18.06 6.14 6.17
CA ARG A 229 16.93 5.49 6.84
C ARG A 229 17.34 4.13 7.37
N GLY A 230 16.74 3.72 8.49
CA GLY A 230 16.87 2.39 9.08
C GLY A 230 15.65 1.52 8.79
N ALA A 231 15.60 0.39 9.48
CA ALA A 231 14.55 -0.61 9.32
C ALA A 231 14.27 -1.38 10.62
N ILE A 232 13.11 -2.01 10.68
CA ILE A 232 12.71 -2.98 11.70
C ILE A 232 12.43 -4.30 10.98
N ALA A 233 12.93 -5.41 11.50
CA ALA A 233 12.70 -6.73 10.94
C ALA A 233 12.45 -7.76 12.04
N GLY A 234 11.63 -8.76 11.79
CA GLY A 234 11.41 -9.82 12.77
C GLY A 234 10.47 -10.90 12.30
N ILE A 235 10.09 -11.75 13.22
CA ILE A 235 9.12 -12.84 13.04
C ILE A 235 8.00 -12.65 14.05
N ILE A 236 6.77 -12.76 13.56
CA ILE A 236 5.56 -12.79 14.37
C ILE A 236 4.99 -14.20 14.34
N ASN A 237 4.91 -14.82 15.51
CA ASN A 237 4.22 -16.09 15.73
C ASN A 237 3.02 -15.86 16.64
N PHE A 238 2.08 -16.79 16.68
CA PHE A 238 1.16 -16.91 17.80
C PHE A 238 1.89 -17.49 19.02
N SER A 239 1.31 -17.30 20.20
CA SER A 239 1.73 -17.94 21.45
C SER A 239 1.78 -19.47 21.34
N SER A 240 1.00 -20.07 20.45
CA SER A 240 1.04 -21.49 20.09
C SER A 240 2.30 -21.92 19.32
N GLY A 241 3.11 -20.97 18.84
CA GLY A 241 4.29 -21.20 18.01
C GLY A 241 4.03 -21.21 16.50
N ALA A 242 2.76 -21.13 16.07
CA ALA A 242 2.42 -21.07 14.64
C ALA A 242 2.78 -19.68 14.04
N PRO A 243 3.33 -19.60 12.81
CA PRO A 243 3.60 -18.32 12.17
C PRO A 243 2.32 -17.56 11.86
N VAL A 244 2.35 -16.23 12.04
CA VAL A 244 1.22 -15.36 11.67
C VAL A 244 1.41 -14.91 10.23
N PHE A 245 0.67 -15.50 9.30
CA PHE A 245 0.69 -15.10 7.89
C PHE A 245 -0.37 -14.05 7.58
N GLY A 246 0.00 -12.93 6.95
CA GLY A 246 -0.99 -11.92 6.53
C GLY A 246 -1.40 -10.91 7.60
N ALA A 247 -0.60 -10.71 8.65
CA ALA A 247 -0.80 -9.62 9.58
C ALA A 247 -0.22 -8.33 8.99
N ASN A 248 -0.98 -7.23 9.07
CA ASN A 248 -0.42 -5.90 8.83
C ASN A 248 0.37 -5.46 10.07
N VAL A 249 1.66 -5.21 9.89
CA VAL A 249 2.58 -4.74 10.93
C VAL A 249 3.00 -3.33 10.58
N TRP A 250 2.78 -2.36 11.47
CA TRP A 250 3.16 -0.98 11.22
C TRP A 250 4.02 -0.39 12.34
N ALA A 251 4.87 0.56 11.96
CA ALA A 251 5.68 1.35 12.86
C ALA A 251 5.05 2.73 13.03
N GLU A 252 4.72 3.08 14.26
CA GLU A 252 4.17 4.36 14.68
C GLU A 252 5.21 5.14 15.45
N GLU A 253 5.48 6.38 15.06
CA GLU A 253 6.43 7.24 15.76
C GLU A 253 5.90 7.59 17.15
N VAL A 254 6.69 7.31 18.20
CA VAL A 254 6.30 7.56 19.60
C VAL A 254 5.96 9.03 19.83
N ALA A 255 6.69 9.95 19.21
CA ALA A 255 6.56 11.38 19.45
C ALA A 255 5.29 12.00 18.83
N THR A 256 4.78 11.43 17.74
CA THR A 256 3.72 12.07 16.93
C THR A 256 2.49 11.19 16.72
N GLY A 257 2.59 9.90 17.00
CA GLY A 257 1.56 8.91 16.68
C GLY A 257 1.38 8.66 15.18
N ARG A 258 2.29 9.15 14.33
CA ARG A 258 2.21 8.97 12.88
C ARG A 258 2.69 7.58 12.49
N VAL A 259 1.90 6.91 11.65
CA VAL A 259 2.34 5.69 10.96
C VAL A 259 3.41 6.08 9.93
N SER A 260 4.62 5.56 10.13
CA SER A 260 5.77 5.87 9.28
C SER A 260 5.96 4.88 8.14
N ALA A 261 5.62 3.61 8.36
CA ALA A 261 5.61 2.57 7.34
C ALA A 261 4.94 1.31 7.88
N SER A 262 4.43 0.45 7.01
CA SER A 262 3.90 -0.87 7.34
C SER A 262 4.37 -1.95 6.36
N ASN A 263 4.14 -3.21 6.74
CA ASN A 263 4.31 -4.36 5.85
C ASN A 263 3.42 -5.53 6.30
N ILE A 264 3.18 -6.48 5.40
CA ILE A 264 2.42 -7.69 5.67
C ILE A 264 3.36 -8.86 5.96
N THR A 265 3.09 -9.61 7.03
CA THR A 265 3.87 -10.81 7.37
C THR A 265 3.77 -11.88 6.28
N LEU A 266 4.90 -12.53 5.99
CA LEU A 266 5.01 -13.66 5.07
C LEU A 266 4.49 -14.96 5.70
N ALA A 267 4.39 -16.04 4.90
CA ALA A 267 3.85 -17.34 5.34
C ALA A 267 4.61 -17.96 6.54
N ASN A 268 5.88 -17.59 6.71
CA ASN A 268 6.71 -18.00 7.84
C ASN A 268 6.68 -17.01 9.02
N GLY A 269 5.76 -16.03 9.02
CA GLY A 269 5.63 -15.01 10.05
C GLY A 269 6.63 -13.85 9.95
N SER A 270 7.59 -13.92 9.03
CA SER A 270 8.60 -12.86 8.91
C SER A 270 8.03 -11.56 8.33
N TYR A 271 8.52 -10.43 8.80
CA TYR A 271 8.18 -9.09 8.31
C TYR A 271 9.41 -8.19 8.32
N ARG A 272 9.36 -7.12 7.50
CA ARG A 272 10.37 -6.07 7.50
C ARG A 272 9.77 -4.72 7.10
N ILE A 273 9.95 -3.71 7.93
CA ILE A 273 9.54 -2.32 7.71
C ILE A 273 10.83 -1.52 7.43
N GLU A 274 11.00 -0.96 6.24
CA GLU A 274 12.16 -0.13 5.90
C GLU A 274 11.78 1.34 5.78
N GLY A 275 12.77 2.18 5.48
CA GLY A 275 12.52 3.58 5.18
C GLY A 275 12.20 4.39 6.42
N LEU A 276 12.57 3.92 7.62
CA LEU A 276 12.31 4.63 8.87
C LEU A 276 13.40 5.68 9.11
N LEU A 277 13.00 6.90 9.47
CA LEU A 277 13.95 7.89 9.97
C LEU A 277 14.53 7.43 11.32
N PRO A 278 15.71 7.94 11.73
CA PRO A 278 16.19 7.68 13.08
C PRO A 278 15.18 8.21 14.11
N GLY A 279 14.78 7.37 15.07
CA GLY A 279 13.69 7.71 15.99
C GLY A 279 13.23 6.53 16.84
N ASN A 280 12.22 6.79 17.68
CA ASN A 280 11.58 5.79 18.52
C ASN A 280 10.21 5.42 17.97
N TYR A 281 9.94 4.12 17.89
CA TYR A 281 8.74 3.58 17.28
C TYR A 281 8.03 2.62 18.22
N ARG A 282 6.69 2.69 18.25
CA ARG A 282 5.82 1.58 18.66
C ARG A 282 5.51 0.75 17.42
N VAL A 283 5.52 -0.57 17.55
CA VAL A 283 5.17 -1.47 16.47
C VAL A 283 3.91 -2.22 16.87
N PHE A 284 2.96 -2.33 15.95
CA PHE A 284 1.70 -3.02 16.16
C PHE A 284 1.48 -4.05 15.08
N ALA A 285 0.67 -5.06 15.37
CA ALA A 285 0.20 -6.05 14.41
C ALA A 285 -1.32 -6.16 14.49
N GLN A 286 -1.98 -6.18 13.33
CA GLN A 286 -3.42 -6.36 13.21
C GLN A 286 -3.78 -7.36 12.09
N PRO A 287 -4.96 -8.01 12.16
CA PRO A 287 -5.43 -8.87 11.09
C PRO A 287 -5.91 -8.06 9.87
N LEU A 288 -5.82 -8.66 8.68
CA LEU A 288 -6.42 -8.15 7.44
C LEU A 288 -7.88 -8.62 7.29
N GLY A 289 -8.72 -8.15 8.20
CA GLY A 289 -10.11 -8.59 8.34
C GLY A 289 -11.10 -7.53 8.83
N GLY A 290 -10.62 -6.31 9.02
CA GLY A 290 -11.40 -5.17 9.51
C GLY A 290 -11.57 -4.13 8.40
N ALA A 291 -10.94 -2.97 8.58
CA ALA A 291 -11.04 -1.86 7.62
C ALA A 291 -10.52 -2.24 6.22
N ILE A 292 -9.47 -3.06 6.15
CA ILE A 292 -8.89 -3.61 4.92
C ILE A 292 -8.90 -5.14 4.98
N PHE A 293 -9.38 -5.80 3.93
CA PHE A 293 -9.42 -7.25 3.80
C PHE A 293 -8.17 -7.80 3.11
N SER A 294 -7.84 -9.05 3.42
CA SER A 294 -6.71 -9.74 2.79
C SER A 294 -6.82 -9.82 1.27
N SER A 295 -8.02 -9.97 0.72
CA SER A 295 -8.29 -9.95 -0.73
C SER A 295 -7.99 -8.62 -1.41
N GLU A 296 -7.93 -7.53 -0.65
CA GLU A 296 -7.62 -6.19 -1.15
C GLU A 296 -6.13 -5.89 -1.12
N ILE A 297 -5.33 -6.70 -0.42
CA ILE A 297 -3.86 -6.58 -0.34
C ILE A 297 -3.16 -7.69 -1.11
N ALA A 298 -3.71 -8.90 -1.08
CA ALA A 298 -3.07 -10.08 -1.64
C ALA A 298 -3.06 -10.06 -3.16
N SER A 299 -1.86 -10.11 -3.74
CA SER A 299 -1.68 -10.38 -5.16
C SER A 299 -2.04 -11.83 -5.48
N GLN A 300 -2.67 -12.07 -6.64
CA GLN A 300 -2.99 -13.43 -7.11
C GLN A 300 -1.75 -14.27 -7.48
N ARG A 301 -0.56 -13.69 -7.36
CA ARG A 301 0.75 -14.28 -7.65
C ARG A 301 1.70 -13.85 -6.57
N GLY A 302 2.66 -14.69 -6.20
CA GLY A 302 3.65 -14.31 -5.21
C GLY A 302 3.64 -14.96 -3.83
N ALA A 303 4.42 -14.40 -2.91
CA ALA A 303 4.57 -14.83 -1.53
C ALA A 303 3.28 -14.66 -0.71
N TYR A 304 2.34 -13.88 -1.22
CA TYR A 304 0.99 -13.71 -0.68
C TYR A 304 -0.05 -14.56 -1.43
N VAL A 305 0.37 -15.47 -2.33
CA VAL A 305 -0.52 -16.47 -2.93
C VAL A 305 -1.14 -17.30 -1.83
N GLY A 306 -2.46 -17.40 -1.86
CA GLY A 306 -3.24 -18.08 -0.84
C GLY A 306 -3.62 -17.20 0.34
N LEU A 307 -3.12 -15.96 0.48
CA LEU A 307 -3.60 -15.05 1.52
C LEU A 307 -5.08 -14.65 1.32
N ALA A 308 -5.52 -14.57 0.06
CA ALA A 308 -6.94 -14.35 -0.29
C ALA A 308 -7.83 -15.60 -0.13
N ILE A 309 -7.23 -16.79 0.01
CA ILE A 309 -7.94 -18.10 0.05
C ILE A 309 -7.92 -18.67 1.48
N ASN A 310 -6.83 -18.44 2.21
CA ASN A 310 -6.64 -18.87 3.59
C ASN A 310 -7.27 -17.85 4.53
N GLN A 311 -8.42 -18.26 5.07
CA GLN A 311 -9.09 -17.79 6.28
C GLN A 311 -8.43 -16.59 6.97
N GLN A 312 -9.17 -15.50 6.99
CA GLN A 312 -8.96 -14.33 7.82
C GLN A 312 -8.56 -14.76 9.24
N LEU A 313 -7.28 -14.57 9.59
CA LEU A 313 -6.81 -14.81 10.95
C LEU A 313 -7.50 -13.80 11.86
N SER A 314 -8.37 -14.28 12.75
CA SER A 314 -9.04 -13.42 13.73
C SER A 314 -8.18 -13.36 14.99
N PHE A 315 -7.43 -12.28 15.13
CA PHE A 315 -6.72 -11.95 16.38
C PHE A 315 -6.88 -10.45 16.68
N SER A 316 -6.75 -10.08 17.95
CA SER A 316 -6.83 -8.69 18.40
C SER A 316 -5.64 -7.90 17.87
N THR A 317 -5.84 -6.60 17.62
CA THR A 317 -4.68 -5.72 17.38
C THR A 317 -3.83 -5.69 18.65
N GLU A 318 -2.53 -5.93 18.51
CA GLU A 318 -1.59 -6.02 19.64
C GLU A 318 -0.37 -5.13 19.37
N GLU A 319 0.11 -4.44 20.42
CA GLU A 319 1.42 -3.79 20.40
C GLU A 319 2.50 -4.89 20.48
N VAL A 320 3.30 -4.98 19.42
CA VAL A 320 4.43 -5.92 19.26
C VAL A 320 5.59 -5.49 20.15
N GLY A 321 5.78 -4.19 20.34
CA GLY A 321 6.77 -3.61 21.24
C GLY A 321 7.30 -2.26 20.77
N THR A 322 8.30 -1.74 21.48
CA THR A 322 8.97 -0.47 21.16
C THR A 322 10.40 -0.69 20.69
N VAL A 323 10.85 0.16 19.76
CA VAL A 323 12.19 0.05 19.18
C VAL A 323 12.76 1.41 18.78
N THR A 324 14.02 1.65 19.14
CA THR A 324 14.80 2.78 18.64
C THR A 324 15.54 2.38 17.37
N VAL A 325 15.28 3.10 16.28
CA VAL A 325 15.93 2.92 14.98
C VAL A 325 17.00 3.99 14.80
N ALA A 326 18.20 3.58 14.43
CA ALA A 326 19.29 4.49 14.05
C ALA A 326 19.45 4.52 12.53
N ALA A 327 20.12 5.55 12.02
CA ALA A 327 20.41 5.71 10.60
C ALA A 327 21.13 4.48 10.03
N GLY A 328 20.55 3.85 9.01
CA GLY A 328 21.12 2.69 8.32
C GLY A 328 21.09 1.39 9.11
N ALA A 329 20.56 1.40 10.34
CA ALA A 329 20.49 0.23 11.18
C ALA A 329 19.21 -0.58 10.89
N ILE A 330 19.35 -1.90 10.88
CA ILE A 330 18.22 -2.84 10.91
C ILE A 330 18.08 -3.30 12.37
N ARG A 331 16.88 -3.11 12.95
CA ARG A 331 16.60 -3.47 14.34
C ARG A 331 15.71 -4.72 14.40
N PRO A 332 16.13 -5.78 15.11
CA PRO A 332 15.29 -6.96 15.28
C PRO A 332 14.14 -6.68 16.25
N LEU A 333 12.93 -7.15 15.92
CA LEU A 333 11.77 -7.15 16.81
C LEU A 333 10.88 -8.38 16.53
N ASN A 334 11.10 -9.46 17.28
CA ASN A 334 10.25 -10.64 17.23
C ASN A 334 9.14 -10.52 18.26
N ALA A 335 7.97 -11.10 17.97
CA ALA A 335 6.87 -11.14 18.93
C ALA A 335 6.04 -12.42 18.83
N GLN A 336 5.33 -12.69 19.92
CA GLN A 336 4.31 -13.72 20.01
C GLN A 336 2.96 -13.04 20.28
N LEU A 337 2.03 -13.12 19.34
CA LEU A 337 0.68 -12.61 19.52
C LEU A 337 -0.14 -13.59 20.35
N SER A 338 -1.03 -13.06 21.17
CA SER A 338 -1.93 -13.87 21.99
C SER A 338 -2.79 -14.81 21.12
N GLY A 339 -3.17 -14.35 19.92
CA GLY A 339 -4.15 -15.02 19.07
C GLY A 339 -5.59 -14.90 19.60
N SER A 340 -5.81 -14.02 20.57
CA SER A 340 -7.14 -13.80 21.16
C SER A 340 -8.07 -13.08 20.19
N SER A 341 -9.32 -13.52 20.10
CA SER A 341 -10.32 -12.82 19.29
C SER A 341 -10.59 -11.41 19.83
N PRO A 342 -10.75 -10.41 18.95
CA PRO A 342 -11.06 -9.05 19.39
C PRO A 342 -12.44 -8.99 20.06
N LEU A 343 -12.50 -8.31 21.21
CA LEU A 343 -13.78 -8.01 21.88
C LEU A 343 -14.58 -6.94 21.11
N LEU A 344 -13.86 -6.01 20.48
CA LEU A 344 -14.41 -4.91 19.67
C LEU A 344 -13.82 -5.02 18.26
N ASN A 345 -14.66 -4.99 17.23
CA ASN A 345 -14.23 -5.04 15.83
C ASN A 345 -14.74 -3.80 15.07
N PRO A 346 -14.15 -2.61 15.30
CA PRO A 346 -14.51 -1.41 14.56
C PRO A 346 -14.21 -1.59 13.07
N SER A 347 -15.22 -1.42 12.23
CA SER A 347 -15.10 -1.54 10.77
C SER A 347 -15.40 -0.22 10.06
N PHE A 348 -15.93 0.76 10.81
CA PHE A 348 -16.28 2.08 10.31
C PHE A 348 -15.80 3.17 11.26
N VAL A 349 -15.31 4.26 10.71
CA VAL A 349 -14.97 5.50 11.42
C VAL A 349 -15.56 6.68 10.68
N GLY A 350 -15.95 7.73 11.39
CA GLY A 350 -16.53 8.89 10.75
C GLY A 350 -16.66 10.12 11.62
N ILE A 351 -17.13 11.20 11.00
CA ILE A 351 -17.44 12.47 11.64
C ILE A 351 -18.81 12.95 11.15
N ASN A 352 -19.37 13.97 11.78
CA ASN A 352 -20.62 14.62 11.33
C ASN A 352 -21.81 13.65 11.15
N GLY A 353 -21.85 12.56 11.94
CA GLY A 353 -22.93 11.57 11.91
C GLY A 353 -22.92 10.63 10.70
N GLN A 354 -21.85 10.63 9.90
CA GLN A 354 -21.62 9.72 8.79
C GLN A 354 -20.51 8.71 9.14
N LEU A 355 -20.47 7.55 8.48
CA LEU A 355 -19.53 6.46 8.73
C LEU A 355 -18.82 6.02 7.44
N SER A 356 -17.52 5.76 7.53
CA SER A 356 -16.62 5.51 6.41
C SER A 356 -15.80 4.25 6.64
N THR A 357 -15.48 3.55 5.56
CA THR A 357 -14.46 2.49 5.56
C THR A 357 -13.11 2.96 5.03
N ILE A 358 -13.02 4.22 4.62
CA ILE A 358 -11.79 4.91 4.18
C ILE A 358 -11.40 5.98 5.19
N ALA A 359 -10.15 6.43 5.18
CA ALA A 359 -9.70 7.52 6.05
C ALA A 359 -10.56 8.78 5.87
N VAL A 360 -10.98 9.35 6.99
CA VAL A 360 -11.76 10.59 7.02
C VAL A 360 -10.81 11.74 7.34
N PRO A 361 -10.56 12.67 6.40
CA PRO A 361 -9.64 13.76 6.63
C PRO A 361 -10.21 14.71 7.69
N LEU A 362 -9.35 15.19 8.58
CA LEU A 362 -9.67 16.23 9.55
C LEU A 362 -8.91 17.50 9.18
N ALA A 363 -9.55 18.66 9.31
CA ALA A 363 -8.82 19.92 9.20
C ALA A 363 -7.90 20.09 10.42
N PRO A 364 -6.76 20.79 10.28
CA PRO A 364 -5.93 21.13 11.43
C PRO A 364 -6.72 22.01 12.41
N ILE A 365 -6.44 21.85 13.71
CA ILE A 365 -6.94 22.72 14.79
C ILE A 365 -8.47 22.71 14.84
N GLY A 366 -9.03 21.79 15.62
CA GLY A 366 -10.47 21.70 15.83
C GLY A 366 -10.83 20.62 16.84
N THR A 367 -12.06 20.67 17.35
CA THR A 367 -12.64 19.59 18.13
C THR A 367 -13.56 18.78 17.24
N TYR A 368 -13.26 17.49 17.09
CA TYR A 368 -14.02 16.57 16.26
C TYR A 368 -14.75 15.55 17.13
N ARG A 369 -16.02 15.29 16.82
CA ARG A 369 -16.73 14.12 17.34
C ARG A 369 -16.51 12.97 16.37
N ILE A 370 -15.75 11.98 16.82
CA ILE A 370 -15.49 10.76 16.06
C ILE A 370 -16.60 9.75 16.36
N PHE A 371 -17.16 9.18 15.31
CA PHE A 371 -18.10 8.07 15.36
C PHE A 371 -17.35 6.81 14.98
N VAL A 372 -17.53 5.74 15.74
CA VAL A 372 -16.94 4.43 15.48
C VAL A 372 -18.07 3.42 15.48
N ALA A 373 -18.12 2.56 14.47
CA ALA A 373 -19.10 1.48 14.39
C ALA A 373 -18.45 0.20 13.88
N GLY A 374 -19.07 -0.92 14.18
CA GLY A 374 -18.54 -2.24 13.87
C GLY A 374 -19.15 -3.31 14.75
N GLU A 375 -18.73 -4.54 14.51
CA GLU A 375 -19.18 -5.69 15.29
C GLU A 375 -18.65 -5.61 16.73
N GLY A 376 -19.47 -6.06 17.68
CA GLY A 376 -19.11 -6.06 19.10
C GLY A 376 -19.01 -4.67 19.72
N ILE A 377 -19.45 -3.60 19.06
CA ILE A 377 -19.55 -2.26 19.67
C ILE A 377 -20.97 -2.07 20.21
N SER A 378 -21.15 -2.26 21.51
CA SER A 378 -22.38 -1.92 22.22
C SER A 378 -22.12 -0.95 23.38
N VAL A 379 -23.13 -0.15 23.75
CA VAL A 379 -23.02 0.85 24.81
C VAL A 379 -22.67 0.22 26.17
N SER A 380 -23.00 -1.06 26.39
CA SER A 380 -22.65 -1.78 27.62
C SER A 380 -21.17 -2.17 27.72
N GLN A 381 -20.43 -2.18 26.60
CA GLN A 381 -18.99 -2.46 26.57
C GLN A 381 -18.13 -1.19 26.68
N LEU A 382 -18.73 -0.01 26.50
CA LEU A 382 -18.07 1.28 26.63
C LEU A 382 -18.40 1.86 28.00
N SER A 383 -17.38 2.27 28.76
CA SER A 383 -17.62 2.92 30.05
C SER A 383 -18.45 4.19 29.85
N LYS A 384 -19.35 4.53 30.80
CA LYS A 384 -20.10 5.81 30.76
C LYS A 384 -19.17 7.03 30.74
N ASN A 385 -17.91 6.85 31.13
CA ASN A 385 -16.88 7.88 31.11
C ASN A 385 -16.15 8.00 29.75
N GLY A 386 -16.57 7.22 28.75
CA GLY A 386 -15.91 7.11 27.45
C GLY A 386 -14.66 6.22 27.47
N ILE A 387 -13.95 6.18 26.35
CA ILE A 387 -12.59 5.65 26.26
C ILE A 387 -11.68 6.88 26.29
N SER A 388 -10.80 6.97 27.28
CA SER A 388 -9.74 7.98 27.33
C SER A 388 -8.44 7.32 26.89
N THR A 389 -7.94 7.69 25.71
CA THR A 389 -6.54 7.42 25.35
C THR A 389 -5.73 8.65 25.73
N THR A 390 -4.69 8.46 26.53
CA THR A 390 -3.68 9.50 26.75
C THR A 390 -2.53 9.14 25.81
N SER A 391 -2.21 10.06 24.89
CA SER A 391 -1.05 9.97 24.02
C SER A 391 0.23 10.25 24.78
#